data_AF-A0A2D0MX39-F1
#
_entry.id   AF-A0A2D0MX39-F1
#
_cell.length_a   1.000
_cell.length_b   1.000
_cell.length_c   1.000
_cell.angle_alpha   90.00
_cell.angle_beta   90.00
_cell.angle_gamma   90.00
#
_symmetry.space_group_name_H-M   'P 1'
#
loop_
_entity.id
_entity.type
_entity.pdbx_description
1 polymer ?
#
loop_
_entity_poly.entity_id
_entity_poly.type
_entity_poly.pdbx_seq_one_letter_code
_entity_poly.pdbx_strand_id
1 'polypeptide(L)'
;MPGLNDLQNVTLRGQQAGAYMEPVFFVEGLDQPVGLKELLEYIIANLGGEGGGGADNYVTAANLAGDTLTLSRISGGNVTVDLSSIDTDTNDFVANAALDGGNNLVLTMDSGATVLVDLSSLAGGGGTTISIYDAGLGFMVKGTAGIVVSSGSQGVYDFDIPAGGILESFQKQFTNAGTEFTPGGEVQLNLDWNTAAFNTSFANAVNPNIKLILGNNNQAEPASFSVTVQHTSVAGGVTATSIANINGVGTPVRVKGIL
;
A
#
# COMPACT_ATOMS: atom_id res chain seq x y z
N MET A 1 -34.15 -49.24 -13.80
CA MET A 1 -34.67 -49.45 -15.16
C MET A 1 -35.05 -50.92 -15.26
N PRO A 2 -36.26 -51.29 -15.69
CA PRO A 2 -36.56 -52.69 -15.99
C PRO A 2 -35.55 -53.21 -17.01
N GLY A 3 -34.98 -54.40 -16.78
CA GLY A 3 -34.05 -55.00 -17.73
C GLY A 3 -34.78 -55.48 -19.00
N LEU A 4 -34.06 -55.83 -20.07
CA LEU A 4 -34.68 -56.41 -21.28
C LEU A 4 -35.55 -57.65 -20.99
N ASN A 5 -35.34 -58.32 -19.84
CA ASN A 5 -36.10 -59.48 -19.40
C ASN A 5 -37.38 -59.13 -18.61
N ASP A 6 -37.62 -57.86 -18.29
CA ASP A 6 -38.83 -57.38 -17.60
C ASP A 6 -39.88 -56.84 -18.59
N LEU A 7 -39.57 -56.86 -19.89
CA LEU A 7 -40.53 -56.51 -20.94
C LEU A 7 -41.51 -57.67 -21.09
N GLN A 8 -42.81 -57.37 -21.05
CA GLN A 8 -43.85 -58.30 -21.48
C GLN A 8 -43.48 -58.81 -22.88
N ASN A 9 -43.67 -60.09 -23.14
CA ASN A 9 -43.36 -60.71 -24.43
C ASN A 9 -44.65 -60.90 -25.25
N VAL A 10 -44.53 -60.84 -26.58
CA VAL A 10 -45.61 -61.23 -27.50
C VAL A 10 -45.15 -62.48 -28.24
N THR A 11 -45.78 -63.62 -27.96
CA THR A 11 -45.46 -64.90 -28.58
C THR A 11 -46.33 -65.12 -29.82
N LEU A 12 -45.69 -65.36 -30.96
CA LEU A 12 -46.37 -65.79 -32.20
C LEU A 12 -46.36 -67.31 -32.30
N ARG A 13 -47.54 -67.90 -32.41
CA ARG A 13 -47.74 -69.36 -32.57
C ARG A 13 -47.65 -69.81 -34.03
N GLY A 14 -47.80 -68.90 -34.99
CA GLY A 14 -47.68 -69.19 -36.42
C GLY A 14 -48.32 -68.12 -37.31
N GLN A 15 -48.12 -68.27 -38.62
CA GLN A 15 -48.67 -67.42 -39.67
C GLN A 15 -49.36 -68.28 -40.73
N GLN A 16 -50.51 -67.85 -41.23
CA GLN A 16 -51.25 -68.51 -42.31
C GLN A 16 -51.69 -67.48 -43.36
N ALA A 17 -51.94 -67.93 -44.59
CA ALA A 17 -52.66 -67.14 -45.58
C ALA A 17 -54.17 -67.10 -45.21
N GLY A 18 -54.70 -65.91 -45.01
CA GLY A 18 -56.11 -65.66 -44.75
C GLY A 18 -56.98 -65.84 -45.99
N ALA A 19 -58.30 -65.64 -45.82
CA ALA A 19 -59.31 -65.89 -46.84
C ALA A 19 -59.10 -65.11 -48.17
N TYR A 20 -58.36 -64.00 -48.12
CA TYR A 20 -58.05 -63.15 -49.27
C TYR A 20 -56.54 -63.07 -49.57
N MET A 21 -55.78 -64.12 -49.21
CA MET A 21 -54.31 -64.17 -49.30
C MET A 21 -53.57 -63.13 -48.45
N GLU A 22 -54.27 -62.41 -47.58
CA GLU A 22 -53.65 -61.56 -46.56
C GLU A 22 -53.11 -62.42 -45.42
N PRO A 23 -51.90 -62.14 -44.91
CA PRO A 23 -51.35 -62.91 -43.81
C PRO A 23 -52.14 -62.68 -42.53
N VAL A 24 -52.49 -63.78 -41.85
CA VAL A 24 -53.08 -63.79 -40.52
C VAL A 24 -52.11 -64.44 -39.54
N PHE A 25 -52.09 -63.93 -38.30
CA PHE A 25 -51.13 -64.31 -37.28
C PHE A 25 -51.84 -64.87 -36.05
N PHE A 26 -51.36 -66.00 -35.55
CA PHE A 26 -51.83 -66.59 -34.31
C PHE A 26 -50.97 -66.08 -33.17
N VAL A 27 -51.54 -65.23 -32.32
CA VAL A 27 -50.86 -64.68 -31.14
C VAL A 27 -51.31 -65.45 -29.91
N GLU A 28 -50.39 -65.74 -28.99
CA GLU A 28 -50.74 -66.31 -27.68
C GLU A 28 -51.56 -65.28 -26.86
N GLY A 29 -52.66 -65.70 -26.24
CA GLY A 29 -53.56 -64.79 -25.50
C GLY A 29 -54.68 -64.14 -26.33
N LEU A 30 -54.73 -64.37 -27.64
CA LEU A 30 -55.87 -64.01 -28.49
C LEU A 30 -56.62 -65.26 -28.95
N ASP A 31 -57.95 -65.20 -28.91
CA ASP A 31 -58.85 -66.31 -29.24
C ASP A 31 -59.00 -66.53 -30.76
N GLN A 32 -58.64 -65.54 -31.57
CA GLN A 32 -58.76 -65.56 -33.04
C GLN A 32 -57.45 -65.08 -33.69
N PRO A 33 -57.12 -65.56 -34.91
CA PRO A 33 -55.99 -65.03 -35.66
C PRO A 33 -56.27 -63.58 -36.07
N VAL A 34 -55.24 -62.74 -36.01
CA VAL A 34 -55.34 -61.29 -36.27
C VAL A 34 -54.63 -60.92 -37.57
N GLY A 35 -55.09 -59.84 -38.22
CA GLY A 35 -54.40 -59.28 -39.37
C GLY A 35 -53.09 -58.59 -38.97
N LEU A 36 -52.25 -58.23 -39.95
CA LEU A 36 -50.97 -57.55 -39.70
C LEU A 36 -51.12 -56.25 -38.90
N LYS A 37 -52.15 -55.45 -39.21
CA LYS A 37 -52.40 -54.19 -38.50
C LYS A 37 -52.73 -54.41 -37.03
N GLU A 38 -53.67 -55.32 -36.76
CA GLU A 38 -54.09 -55.69 -35.41
C GLU A 38 -52.94 -56.33 -34.62
N LEU A 39 -52.10 -57.14 -35.28
CA LEU A 39 -50.89 -57.67 -34.67
C LEU A 39 -49.95 -56.54 -34.23
N LEU A 40 -49.71 -55.55 -35.10
CA LEU A 40 -48.83 -54.43 -34.77
C LEU A 40 -49.39 -53.60 -33.61
N GLU A 41 -50.70 -53.35 -33.59
CA GLU A 41 -51.38 -52.68 -32.48
C GLU A 41 -51.24 -53.49 -31.17
N TYR A 42 -51.43 -54.81 -31.23
CA TYR A 42 -51.25 -55.70 -30.08
C TYR A 42 -49.80 -55.73 -29.57
N ILE A 43 -48.82 -55.76 -30.49
CA ILE A 43 -47.39 -55.69 -30.15
C ILE A 43 -47.07 -54.38 -29.45
N ILE A 44 -47.54 -53.25 -29.98
CA ILE A 44 -47.29 -51.93 -29.38
C ILE A 44 -47.93 -51.83 -28.00
N ALA A 45 -49.17 -52.31 -27.84
CA ALA A 45 -49.89 -52.27 -26.57
C ALA A 45 -49.23 -53.14 -25.48
N ASN A 46 -48.72 -54.32 -25.82
CA ASN A 46 -48.16 -55.27 -24.84
C ASN A 46 -46.65 -55.11 -24.64
N LEU A 47 -45.86 -54.80 -25.67
CA LEU A 47 -44.41 -54.60 -25.50
C LEU A 47 -44.06 -53.22 -24.91
N GLY A 48 -45.04 -52.50 -24.35
CA GLY A 48 -44.82 -51.19 -23.73
C GLY A 48 -44.44 -50.10 -24.71
N GLY A 49 -44.91 -50.17 -25.95
CA GLY A 49 -44.71 -49.16 -26.98
C GLY A 49 -45.49 -47.87 -26.74
N GLU A 50 -45.49 -47.34 -25.52
CA GLU A 50 -45.45 -45.89 -25.39
C GLU A 50 -44.08 -45.47 -25.92
N GLY A 51 -44.07 -44.56 -26.91
CA GLY A 51 -42.93 -44.31 -27.79
C GLY A 51 -41.59 -44.22 -27.07
N GLY A 52 -40.51 -44.54 -27.79
CA GLY A 52 -39.12 -44.44 -27.34
C GLY A 52 -38.71 -43.01 -26.95
N GLY A 53 -39.33 -42.45 -25.93
CA GLY A 53 -38.84 -41.39 -25.09
C GLY A 53 -38.41 -42.07 -23.81
N GLY A 54 -37.14 -42.43 -23.71
CA GLY A 54 -36.52 -42.26 -22.40
C GLY A 54 -36.80 -40.80 -22.06
N ALA A 55 -37.75 -40.56 -21.13
CA ALA A 55 -38.35 -39.24 -20.93
C ALA A 55 -37.23 -38.20 -20.92
N ASP A 56 -37.21 -37.37 -21.96
CA ASP A 56 -36.04 -36.59 -22.33
C ASP A 56 -35.60 -35.82 -21.09
N ASN A 57 -34.44 -36.17 -20.55
CA ASN A 57 -34.07 -35.78 -19.19
C ASN A 57 -33.39 -34.41 -19.25
N TYR A 58 -34.18 -33.38 -19.55
CA TYR A 58 -33.75 -32.00 -19.57
C TYR A 58 -34.11 -31.28 -18.26
N VAL A 59 -33.36 -30.21 -18.00
CA VAL A 59 -33.61 -29.31 -16.87
C VAL A 59 -34.81 -28.43 -17.21
N THR A 60 -35.81 -28.42 -16.33
CA THR A 60 -37.02 -27.59 -16.48
C THR A 60 -36.92 -26.29 -15.70
N ALA A 61 -36.11 -26.27 -14.63
CA ALA A 61 -35.86 -25.08 -13.83
C ALA A 61 -34.51 -25.18 -13.11
N ALA A 62 -33.94 -24.02 -12.81
CA ALA A 62 -32.76 -23.88 -11.97
C ALA A 62 -33.07 -22.88 -10.85
N ASN A 63 -32.78 -23.26 -9.61
CA ASN A 63 -32.94 -22.38 -8.45
C ASN A 63 -31.66 -22.36 -7.62
N LEU A 64 -31.16 -21.17 -7.33
CA LEU A 64 -30.03 -20.95 -6.44
C LEU A 64 -30.55 -20.49 -5.08
N ALA A 65 -30.21 -21.22 -4.02
CA ALA A 65 -30.52 -20.86 -2.64
C ALA A 65 -29.25 -21.00 -1.79
N GLY A 66 -28.73 -19.86 -1.30
CA GLY A 66 -27.38 -19.80 -0.76
C GLY A 66 -26.38 -20.31 -1.82
N ASP A 67 -25.53 -21.26 -1.42
CA ASP A 67 -24.51 -21.84 -2.30
C ASP A 67 -24.97 -23.12 -3.01
N THR A 68 -26.23 -23.53 -2.85
CA THR A 68 -26.74 -24.75 -3.48
C THR A 68 -27.56 -24.43 -4.72
N LEU A 69 -27.07 -24.84 -5.88
CA LEU A 69 -27.82 -24.83 -7.13
C LEU A 69 -28.62 -26.12 -7.27
N THR A 70 -29.95 -26.00 -7.27
CA THR A 70 -30.86 -27.12 -7.51
C THR A 70 -31.38 -27.07 -8.94
N LEU A 71 -31.11 -28.11 -9.72
CA LEU A 71 -31.63 -28.32 -11.07
C LEU A 71 -32.81 -29.29 -11.01
N SER A 72 -34.00 -28.78 -11.33
CA SER A 72 -35.22 -29.60 -11.43
C SER A 72 -35.25 -30.25 -12.80
N ARG A 73 -35.47 -31.57 -12.84
CA ARG A 73 -35.56 -32.35 -14.07
C ARG A 73 -36.98 -32.86 -14.25
N ILE A 74 -37.43 -32.96 -15.50
CA ILE A 74 -38.77 -33.48 -15.81
C ILE A 74 -38.93 -34.95 -15.37
N SER A 75 -37.83 -35.70 -15.33
CA SER A 75 -37.78 -37.09 -14.87
C SER A 75 -36.50 -37.32 -14.04
N GLY A 76 -36.53 -38.28 -13.11
CA GLY A 76 -35.35 -38.67 -12.32
C GLY A 76 -35.01 -37.82 -11.09
N GLY A 77 -35.85 -36.85 -10.71
CA GLY A 77 -35.67 -36.03 -9.51
C GLY A 77 -34.57 -34.95 -9.65
N ASN A 78 -34.41 -34.16 -8.60
CA ASN A 78 -33.53 -32.98 -8.60
C ASN A 78 -32.06 -33.38 -8.54
N VAL A 79 -31.21 -32.57 -9.17
CA VAL A 79 -29.75 -32.60 -9.00
C VAL A 79 -29.34 -31.36 -8.22
N THR A 80 -28.57 -31.54 -7.15
CA THR A 80 -28.03 -30.43 -6.35
C THR A 80 -26.53 -30.32 -6.59
N VAL A 81 -26.07 -29.12 -6.89
CA VAL A 81 -24.65 -28.78 -7.01
C VAL A 81 -24.30 -27.83 -5.88
N ASP A 82 -23.31 -28.20 -5.08
CA ASP A 82 -22.72 -27.33 -4.07
C ASP A 82 -21.70 -26.40 -4.73
N LEU A 83 -21.95 -25.09 -4.63
CA LEU A 83 -21.12 -24.03 -5.18
C LEU A 83 -20.35 -23.27 -4.09
N SER A 84 -20.33 -23.76 -2.84
CA SER A 84 -19.66 -23.09 -1.71
C SER A 84 -18.16 -22.88 -1.91
N SER A 85 -17.55 -23.63 -2.83
CA SER A 85 -16.13 -23.50 -3.19
C SER A 85 -15.85 -22.54 -4.37
N ILE A 86 -16.87 -21.97 -5.02
CA ILE A 86 -16.69 -21.13 -6.22
C ILE A 86 -16.41 -19.67 -5.85
N ASP A 87 -16.84 -19.22 -4.66
CA ASP A 87 -16.63 -17.84 -4.17
C ASP A 87 -15.75 -17.82 -2.92
N THR A 88 -14.55 -18.39 -3.03
CA THR A 88 -13.55 -18.31 -1.94
C THR A 88 -12.57 -17.15 -2.12
N ASP A 89 -12.87 -16.20 -3.01
CA ASP A 89 -11.97 -15.07 -3.23
C ASP A 89 -12.20 -14.00 -2.16
N THR A 90 -11.52 -14.17 -1.03
CA THR A 90 -11.34 -13.08 -0.08
C THR A 90 -10.27 -12.16 -0.65
N ASN A 91 -10.70 -11.20 -1.46
CA ASN A 91 -9.81 -10.12 -1.90
C ASN A 91 -9.24 -9.41 -0.67
N ASP A 92 -7.94 -9.60 -0.43
CA ASP A 92 -7.21 -8.96 0.65
C ASP A 92 -6.78 -7.56 0.17
N PHE A 93 -7.25 -6.51 0.84
CA PHE A 93 -6.93 -5.13 0.49
C PHE A 93 -6.28 -4.40 1.67
N VAL A 94 -5.56 -3.33 1.36
CA VAL A 94 -4.90 -2.52 2.40
C VAL A 94 -5.98 -1.74 3.17
N ALA A 95 -6.18 -2.07 4.43
CA ALA A 95 -7.09 -1.36 5.33
C ALA A 95 -6.42 -0.14 5.98
N ASN A 96 -5.11 -0.21 6.24
CA ASN A 96 -4.34 0.88 6.83
C ASN A 96 -2.86 0.84 6.39
N ALA A 97 -2.21 2.00 6.43
CA ALA A 97 -0.78 2.13 6.19
C ALA A 97 -0.17 3.10 7.20
N ALA A 98 0.87 2.66 7.92
CA ALA A 98 1.57 3.48 8.91
C ALA A 98 3.05 3.16 8.96
N LEU A 99 3.87 4.15 9.34
CA LEU A 99 5.29 3.91 9.66
C LEU A 99 5.40 3.27 11.05
N ASP A 100 6.28 2.28 11.20
CA ASP A 100 6.52 1.58 12.48
C ASP A 100 7.32 2.40 13.51
N GLY A 101 7.63 3.66 13.20
CA GLY A 101 8.52 4.52 14.00
C GLY A 101 10.02 4.33 13.67
N GLY A 102 10.35 3.37 12.80
CA GLY A 102 11.65 3.23 12.15
C GLY A 102 11.55 3.52 10.65
N ASN A 103 12.01 2.56 9.84
CA ASN A 103 12.13 2.72 8.38
C ASN A 103 11.16 1.84 7.60
N ASN A 104 10.22 1.16 8.26
CA ASN A 104 9.28 0.29 7.55
C ASN A 104 7.92 0.97 7.42
N LEU A 105 7.36 0.93 6.21
CA LEU A 105 5.94 1.14 6.02
C LEU A 105 5.22 -0.18 6.27
N VAL A 106 4.39 -0.20 7.32
CA VAL A 106 3.53 -1.32 7.66
C VAL A 106 2.20 -1.13 6.95
N LEU A 107 1.89 -2.01 6.00
CA LEU A 107 0.57 -2.12 5.40
C LEU A 107 -0.20 -3.18 6.18
N THR A 108 -1.27 -2.77 6.85
CA THR A 108 -2.21 -3.67 7.51
C THR A 108 -3.32 -4.01 6.53
N MET A 109 -3.44 -5.29 6.21
CA MET A 109 -4.49 -5.80 5.35
C MET A 109 -5.82 -5.89 6.10
N ASP A 110 -6.95 -5.95 5.41
CA ASP A 110 -8.28 -6.09 6.02
C ASP A 110 -8.46 -7.45 6.73
N SER A 111 -7.74 -8.49 6.28
CA SER A 111 -7.59 -9.77 6.98
C SER A 111 -6.82 -9.67 8.32
N GLY A 112 -6.17 -8.53 8.61
CA GLY A 112 -5.31 -8.34 9.78
C GLY A 112 -3.86 -8.78 9.59
N ALA A 113 -3.53 -9.40 8.45
CA ALA A 113 -2.15 -9.66 8.07
C ALA A 113 -1.37 -8.35 7.83
N THR A 114 -0.04 -8.41 7.90
CA THR A 114 0.82 -7.23 7.68
C THR A 114 1.86 -7.48 6.60
N VAL A 115 2.01 -6.52 5.70
CA VAL A 115 3.13 -6.45 4.75
C VAL A 115 4.08 -5.35 5.20
N LEU A 116 5.36 -5.68 5.38
CA LEU A 116 6.40 -4.73 5.70
C LEU A 116 7.14 -4.33 4.43
N VAL A 117 7.13 -3.04 4.12
CA VAL A 117 7.94 -2.47 3.06
C VAL A 117 9.13 -1.77 3.71
N ASP A 118 10.32 -2.33 3.51
CA ASP A 118 11.56 -1.73 4.01
C ASP A 118 11.94 -0.52 3.17
N LEU A 119 11.90 0.67 3.79
CA LEU A 119 12.30 1.94 3.18
C LEU A 119 13.70 2.36 3.63
N SER A 120 14.51 1.47 4.22
CA SER A 120 15.87 1.75 4.68
C SER A 120 16.78 2.25 3.56
N SER A 121 16.55 1.82 2.31
CA SER A 121 17.27 2.31 1.13
C SER A 121 16.84 3.72 0.68
N LEU A 122 15.66 4.18 1.10
CA LEU A 122 15.21 5.56 0.91
C LEU A 122 15.68 6.46 2.07
N ALA A 123 15.91 5.87 3.25
CA ALA A 123 16.54 6.57 4.36
C ALA A 123 18.00 6.88 3.99
N GLY A 124 18.30 8.16 3.77
CA GLY A 124 19.59 8.61 3.23
C GLY A 124 19.60 8.86 1.72
N GLY A 125 18.45 8.78 1.04
CA GLY A 125 18.27 9.21 -0.36
C GLY A 125 18.27 10.73 -0.59
N GLY A 126 18.38 11.53 0.46
CA GLY A 126 19.06 12.82 0.36
C GLY A 126 20.52 12.55 0.67
N GLY A 127 21.41 12.61 -0.33
CA GLY A 127 22.85 12.34 -0.18
C GLY A 127 23.54 13.20 0.91
N THR A 128 24.68 13.80 0.62
CA THR A 128 25.22 14.88 1.46
C THR A 128 24.35 16.14 1.31
N THR A 129 23.03 16.00 1.44
CA THR A 129 22.01 16.97 1.09
C THR A 129 22.04 18.08 2.11
N ILE A 130 22.70 19.14 1.69
CA ILE A 130 22.50 20.47 2.23
C ILE A 130 21.00 20.77 2.06
N SER A 131 20.28 20.84 3.17
CA SER A 131 18.84 21.10 3.22
C SER A 131 18.57 22.35 4.05
N ILE A 132 17.39 22.95 3.86
CA ILE A 132 16.93 24.08 4.67
C ILE A 132 15.98 23.54 5.73
N TYR A 133 16.32 23.70 7.01
CA TYR A 133 15.52 23.21 8.13
C TYR A 133 15.69 24.08 9.38
N ASP A 134 14.77 23.94 10.34
CA ASP A 134 14.90 24.57 11.66
C ASP A 134 15.84 23.73 12.52
N ALA A 135 17.00 24.28 12.88
CA ALA A 135 18.00 23.62 13.71
C ALA A 135 17.74 23.81 15.22
N GLY A 136 16.69 24.55 15.60
CA GLY A 136 16.35 24.85 16.99
C GLY A 136 16.36 26.35 17.28
N LEU A 137 15.59 26.75 18.31
CA LEU A 137 15.46 28.14 18.77
C LEU A 137 15.05 29.15 17.67
N GLY A 138 14.44 28.67 16.58
CA GLY A 138 14.03 29.46 15.43
C GLY A 138 15.17 29.84 14.47
N PHE A 139 16.31 29.13 14.54
CA PHE A 139 17.38 29.23 13.54
C PHE A 139 17.08 28.32 12.36
N MET A 140 16.73 28.93 11.23
CA MET A 140 16.69 28.25 9.95
C MET A 140 18.11 28.14 9.40
N VAL A 141 18.60 26.92 9.20
CA VAL A 141 19.92 26.65 8.64
C VAL A 141 19.80 26.08 7.24
N LYS A 142 20.82 26.33 6.41
CA LYS A 142 21.08 25.60 5.17
C LYS A 142 22.37 24.82 5.36
N GLY A 143 22.29 23.50 5.52
CA GLY A 143 23.45 22.68 5.84
C GLY A 143 23.16 21.19 5.83
N THR A 144 24.18 20.38 6.13
CA THR A 144 24.03 18.94 6.35
C THR A 144 22.99 18.68 7.43
N ALA A 145 22.20 17.62 7.31
CA ALA A 145 21.24 17.23 8.35
C ALA A 145 21.94 16.94 9.69
N GLY A 146 21.28 17.29 10.80
CA GLY A 146 21.77 17.02 12.15
C GLY A 146 22.50 18.18 12.83
N ILE A 147 22.55 19.37 12.22
CA ILE A 147 22.99 20.59 12.91
C ILE A 147 21.93 20.95 13.95
N VAL A 148 22.37 21.17 15.19
CA VAL A 148 21.49 21.54 16.30
C VAL A 148 21.95 22.87 16.88
N VAL A 149 21.01 23.77 17.15
CA VAL A 149 21.25 25.02 17.86
C VAL A 149 20.68 24.95 19.26
N SER A 150 21.56 25.17 20.23
CA SER A 150 21.22 25.29 21.64
C SER A 150 21.60 26.68 22.17
N SER A 151 21.22 26.98 23.40
CA SER A 151 21.58 28.25 24.05
C SER A 151 22.26 27.95 25.39
N GLY A 152 23.56 28.24 25.47
CA GLY A 152 24.29 28.14 26.73
C GLY A 152 23.97 29.25 27.73
N SER A 153 23.51 30.41 27.26
CA SER A 153 23.11 31.58 28.06
C SER A 153 22.31 32.56 27.22
N GLN A 154 21.64 33.53 27.86
CA GLN A 154 20.88 34.57 27.17
C GLN A 154 21.73 35.28 26.09
N GLY A 155 21.27 35.27 24.84
CA GLY A 155 21.96 35.88 23.70
C GLY A 155 23.18 35.12 23.18
N VAL A 156 23.49 33.96 23.74
CA VAL A 156 24.56 33.05 23.28
C VAL A 156 23.91 31.80 22.68
N TYR A 157 24.29 31.49 21.45
CA TYR A 157 23.75 30.36 20.69
C TYR A 157 24.88 29.48 20.18
N ASP A 158 24.78 28.19 20.48
CA ASP A 158 25.80 27.19 20.19
C ASP A 158 25.26 26.24 19.10
N PHE A 159 25.92 26.24 17.95
CA PHE A 159 25.64 25.36 16.81
C PHE A 159 26.55 24.15 16.92
N ASP A 160 25.98 22.97 17.14
CA ASP A 160 26.67 21.69 17.02
C ASP A 160 26.56 21.22 15.58
N ILE A 161 27.68 21.21 14.85
CA ILE A 161 27.75 20.79 13.46
C ILE A 161 28.38 19.40 13.44
N PRO A 162 27.66 18.37 12.94
CA PRO A 162 28.12 17.00 12.98
C PRO A 162 29.44 16.80 12.23
N ALA A 163 30.17 15.73 12.56
CA ALA A 163 31.44 15.42 11.91
C ALA A 163 31.32 15.32 10.37
N GLY A 164 32.12 16.10 9.65
CA GLY A 164 32.05 16.22 8.20
C GLY A 164 30.85 17.03 7.67
N GLY A 165 30.09 17.67 8.56
CA GLY A 165 28.96 18.52 8.23
C GLY A 165 29.37 19.84 7.60
N ILE A 166 28.49 20.38 6.76
CA ILE A 166 28.61 21.67 6.10
C ILE A 166 27.47 22.57 6.60
N LEU A 167 27.79 23.81 6.98
CA LEU A 167 26.81 24.87 7.19
C LEU A 167 27.09 25.99 6.18
N GLU A 168 26.18 26.21 5.22
CA GLU A 168 26.31 27.26 4.20
C GLU A 168 25.69 28.58 4.64
N SER A 169 24.58 28.53 5.37
CA SER A 169 23.96 29.75 5.88
C SER A 169 23.05 29.46 7.06
N PHE A 170 22.79 30.50 7.85
CA PHE A 170 21.79 30.48 8.91
C PHE A 170 21.00 31.78 8.92
N GLN A 171 19.79 31.72 9.45
CA GLN A 171 18.93 32.87 9.63
C GLN A 171 18.08 32.72 10.88
N LYS A 172 18.00 33.77 11.70
CA LYS A 172 17.03 33.88 12.81
C LYS A 172 16.38 35.24 12.81
N GLN A 173 15.08 35.26 13.08
CA GLN A 173 14.34 36.48 13.38
C GLN A 173 14.30 36.66 14.90
N PHE A 174 14.86 37.77 15.38
CA PHE A 174 14.85 38.18 16.78
C PHE A 174 13.66 39.11 17.02
N THR A 175 12.88 38.79 18.04
CA THR A 175 11.60 39.44 18.36
C THR A 175 11.53 39.98 19.78
N ASN A 176 12.38 39.48 20.69
CA ASN A 176 12.39 39.90 22.09
C ASN A 176 13.81 40.26 22.56
N ALA A 177 14.04 41.56 22.71
CA ALA A 177 15.31 42.12 23.16
C ALA A 177 15.71 41.62 24.56
N GLY A 178 14.72 41.40 25.44
CA GLY A 178 14.95 41.05 26.84
C GLY A 178 15.26 39.57 27.09
N THR A 179 15.18 38.70 26.08
CA THR A 179 15.45 37.26 26.23
C THR A 179 16.38 36.68 25.18
N GLU A 180 16.50 37.31 24.02
CA GLU A 180 17.24 36.75 22.88
C GLU A 180 18.61 37.40 22.64
N PHE A 181 18.98 38.39 23.46
CA PHE A 181 20.25 39.13 23.41
C PHE A 181 20.94 39.06 24.77
N THR A 182 22.26 39.21 24.79
CA THR A 182 23.04 39.29 26.02
C THR A 182 22.60 40.53 26.81
N PRO A 183 22.91 40.63 28.12
CA PRO A 183 22.69 41.86 28.89
C PRO A 183 23.36 43.11 28.29
N GLY A 184 24.39 42.93 27.45
CA GLY A 184 25.04 44.00 26.68
C GLY A 184 24.31 44.40 25.38
N GLY A 185 23.23 43.72 25.02
CA GLY A 185 22.47 43.96 23.80
C GLY A 185 23.00 43.26 22.55
N GLU A 186 23.85 42.25 22.73
CA GLU A 186 24.58 41.59 21.64
C GLU A 186 24.05 40.18 21.37
N VAL A 187 24.37 39.65 20.19
CA VAL A 187 24.22 38.22 19.89
C VAL A 187 25.61 37.61 19.70
N GLN A 188 25.83 36.48 20.36
CA GLN A 188 27.01 35.64 20.18
C GLN A 188 26.60 34.30 19.57
N LEU A 189 27.27 33.92 18.49
CA LEU A 189 27.07 32.64 17.80
C LEU A 189 28.36 31.84 17.89
N ASN A 190 28.32 30.66 18.49
CA ASN A 190 29.44 29.74 18.57
C ASN A 190 29.15 28.55 17.66
N LEU A 191 29.98 28.37 16.62
CA LEU A 191 29.85 27.26 15.67
C LEU A 191 30.89 26.21 16.01
N ASP A 192 30.45 25.09 16.58
CA ASP A 192 31.26 23.92 16.87
C ASP A 192 31.28 23.00 15.65
N TRP A 193 32.41 22.99 14.95
CA TRP A 193 32.67 22.06 13.85
C TRP A 193 33.32 20.81 14.43
N ASN A 194 32.51 19.77 14.68
CA ASN A 194 32.93 18.49 15.26
C ASN A 194 33.74 17.63 14.27
N THR A 195 34.71 18.21 13.57
CA THR A 195 35.50 17.55 12.53
C THR A 195 36.86 17.10 13.04
N ALA A 196 37.33 15.95 12.54
CA ALA A 196 38.68 15.47 12.82
C ALA A 196 39.77 16.15 11.96
N ALA A 197 39.41 16.92 10.91
CA ALA A 197 40.41 17.41 9.95
C ALA A 197 40.00 18.58 9.01
N PHE A 198 38.85 19.26 9.18
CA PHE A 198 38.47 20.33 8.25
C PHE A 198 38.69 21.72 8.84
N ASN A 199 39.45 22.53 8.09
CA ASN A 199 39.53 23.99 8.16
C ASN A 199 40.36 24.65 9.28
N THR A 200 41.65 24.30 9.37
CA THR A 200 42.55 24.75 10.46
C THR A 200 43.50 25.91 10.10
N SER A 201 43.11 26.89 9.28
CA SER A 201 43.92 28.11 9.13
C SER A 201 43.08 29.37 8.94
N PHE A 202 43.56 30.51 9.45
CA PHE A 202 42.98 31.84 9.22
C PHE A 202 42.77 32.18 7.72
N ALA A 203 43.53 31.53 6.83
CA ALA A 203 43.40 31.70 5.37
C ALA A 203 42.18 30.97 4.78
N ASN A 204 41.66 29.95 5.47
CA ASN A 204 40.50 29.16 5.05
C ASN A 204 39.31 29.31 6.02
N ALA A 205 39.52 30.01 7.15
CA ALA A 205 38.46 30.43 8.05
C ALA A 205 37.43 31.22 7.25
N VAL A 206 36.21 30.68 7.23
CA VAL A 206 35.10 31.31 6.54
C VAL A 206 34.76 32.58 7.29
N ASN A 207 35.10 33.75 6.74
CA ASN A 207 34.60 35.02 7.24
C ASN A 207 33.12 35.11 6.85
N PRO A 208 32.18 34.88 7.79
CA PRO A 208 30.78 34.85 7.44
C PRO A 208 30.34 36.24 7.00
N ASN A 209 29.61 36.32 5.89
CA ASN A 209 28.94 37.55 5.50
C ASN A 209 27.67 37.70 6.34
N ILE A 210 27.73 38.56 7.36
CA ILE A 210 26.61 38.82 8.27
C ILE A 210 25.81 40.01 7.78
N LYS A 211 24.51 39.80 7.55
CA LYS A 211 23.54 40.85 7.23
C LYS A 211 22.49 40.98 8.32
N LEU A 212 22.12 42.21 8.62
CA LEU A 212 20.95 42.55 9.41
C LEU A 212 19.81 42.94 8.46
N ILE A 213 18.64 42.32 8.62
CA ILE A 213 17.40 42.72 7.95
C ILE A 213 16.54 43.39 9.02
N LEU A 214 16.39 44.71 8.90
CA LEU A 214 15.64 45.53 9.85
C LEU A 214 14.13 45.33 9.68
N GLY A 215 13.33 45.77 10.66
CA GLY A 215 11.86 45.66 10.62
C GLY A 215 11.17 46.29 9.40
N ASN A 216 11.86 47.18 8.67
CA ASN A 216 11.40 47.76 7.40
C ASN A 216 11.89 47.00 6.14
N ASN A 217 12.48 45.82 6.31
CA ASN A 217 13.11 44.98 5.28
C ASN A 217 14.38 45.55 4.62
N ASN A 218 14.91 46.69 5.09
CA ASN A 218 16.20 47.17 4.63
C ASN A 218 17.32 46.28 5.14
N GLN A 219 18.31 46.03 4.28
CA GLN A 219 19.54 45.33 4.65
C GLN A 219 20.57 46.33 5.16
N ALA A 220 21.17 46.04 6.31
CA ALA A 220 22.28 46.79 6.88
C ALA A 220 23.41 45.84 7.28
N GLU A 221 24.64 46.33 7.22
CA GLU A 221 25.77 45.67 7.89
C GLU A 221 25.68 45.95 9.40
N PRO A 222 26.11 45.03 10.27
CA PRO A 222 26.31 45.34 11.69
C PRO A 222 27.25 46.54 11.85
N ALA A 223 26.96 47.43 12.80
CA ALA A 223 27.81 48.61 13.06
C ALA A 223 29.22 48.22 13.50
N SER A 224 29.32 47.09 14.19
CA SER A 224 30.54 46.34 14.42
C SER A 224 30.15 44.86 14.58
N PHE A 225 31.06 43.95 14.23
CA PHE A 225 31.05 42.55 14.64
C PHE A 225 32.50 42.07 14.69
N SER A 226 32.79 41.08 15.52
CA SER A 226 34.11 40.47 15.61
C SER A 226 34.00 38.97 15.40
N VAL A 227 34.86 38.41 14.56
CA VAL A 227 34.98 36.97 14.35
C VAL A 227 36.25 36.51 15.05
N THR A 228 36.11 35.59 15.99
CA THR A 228 37.24 34.93 16.65
C THR A 228 37.17 33.45 16.32
N VAL A 229 38.24 32.91 15.75
CA VAL A 229 38.37 31.46 15.49
C VAL A 229 39.31 30.90 16.54
N GLN A 230 38.82 29.99 17.37
CA GLN A 230 39.63 29.30 18.38
C GLN A 230 39.93 27.88 17.90
N HIS A 231 41.23 27.59 17.73
CA HIS A 231 41.72 26.24 17.46
C HIS A 231 42.23 25.64 18.77
N THR A 232 41.66 24.51 19.22
CA THR A 232 42.33 23.67 20.23
C THR A 232 43.12 22.59 19.53
N SER A 233 44.43 22.50 19.78
CA SER A 233 45.33 21.65 18.98
C SER A 233 45.14 20.14 19.24
N VAL A 234 44.90 19.42 18.15
CA VAL A 234 45.43 18.10 17.75
C VAL A 234 45.39 16.96 18.79
N ALA A 235 44.19 16.41 19.01
CA ALA A 235 43.92 14.98 19.27
C ALA A 235 42.40 14.73 19.31
N GLY A 236 41.67 15.18 18.28
CA GLY A 236 40.19 15.17 18.25
C GLY A 236 39.54 16.45 18.77
N GLY A 237 40.19 17.61 18.56
CA GLY A 237 39.75 18.90 19.10
C GLY A 237 38.72 19.59 18.20
N VAL A 238 37.58 19.93 18.81
CA VAL A 238 36.55 20.87 18.33
C VAL A 238 37.19 22.13 17.75
N THR A 239 36.83 22.50 16.52
CA THR A 239 37.12 23.84 15.99
C THR A 239 35.90 24.70 16.21
N ALA A 240 36.04 25.76 17.01
CA ALA A 240 34.95 26.68 17.30
C ALA A 240 35.16 28.02 16.58
N THR A 241 34.18 28.44 15.79
CA THR A 241 34.10 29.82 15.25
C THR A 241 33.12 30.60 16.10
N SER A 242 33.60 31.62 16.81
CA SER A 242 32.75 32.54 17.56
C SER A 242 32.55 33.83 16.77
N ILE A 243 31.29 34.17 16.51
CA ILE A 243 30.87 35.45 15.91
C ILE A 243 30.23 36.24 17.06
N ALA A 244 30.93 37.27 17.52
CA ALA A 244 30.54 38.05 18.68
C ALA A 244 30.32 39.52 18.32
N ASN A 245 29.73 40.28 19.26
CA ASN A 245 29.49 41.70 19.15
C ASN A 245 28.62 42.10 17.95
N ILE A 246 27.64 41.26 17.55
CA ILE A 246 26.69 41.63 16.47
C ILE A 246 25.80 42.77 16.99
N ASN A 247 26.25 44.00 16.76
CA ASN A 247 25.69 45.24 17.31
C ASN A 247 24.82 46.00 16.30
N GLY A 248 23.83 46.76 16.79
CA GLY A 248 22.85 47.50 15.95
C GLY A 248 21.49 46.81 15.78
N VAL A 249 21.23 45.82 16.62
CA VAL A 249 20.03 44.99 16.64
C VAL A 249 18.90 45.68 17.42
N GLY A 250 18.20 46.61 16.79
CA GLY A 250 16.90 47.06 17.26
C GLY A 250 15.85 46.00 16.96
N THR A 251 15.04 45.58 17.93
CA THR A 251 13.94 44.65 17.64
C THR A 251 12.79 45.35 16.90
N PRO A 252 12.19 44.73 15.87
CA PRO A 252 12.53 43.43 15.29
C PRO A 252 13.69 43.51 14.28
N VAL A 253 14.57 42.51 14.32
CA VAL A 253 15.71 42.37 13.40
C VAL A 253 15.95 40.90 13.09
N ARG A 254 16.29 40.62 11.85
CA ARG A 254 16.67 39.28 11.39
C ARG A 254 18.15 39.27 11.06
N VAL A 255 18.89 38.33 11.64
CA VAL A 255 20.31 38.12 11.34
C VAL A 255 20.41 36.99 10.33
N LYS A 256 21.18 37.21 9.27
CA LYS A 256 21.53 36.20 8.27
C LYS A 256 23.05 36.10 8.17
N GLY A 257 23.59 34.90 8.34
CA GLY A 257 24.98 34.61 8.04
C GLY A 257 25.10 33.71 6.82
N ILE A 258 26.03 34.03 5.92
CA ILE A 258 26.45 33.15 4.83
C ILE A 258 27.91 32.80 5.08
N LEU A 259 28.20 31.51 5.12
CA LEU A 259 29.51 30.93 5.32
C LEU A 259 30.05 30.49 3.95
#